data_AF-A0A9D7F864-F1
#
_entry.id   AF-A0A9D7F864-F1
#
_cell.length_a   1.000
_cell.length_b   1.000
_cell.length_c   1.000
_cell.angle_alpha   90.00
_cell.angle_beta   90.00
_cell.angle_gamma   90.00
#
_symmetry.space_group_name_H-M   'P 1'
#
loop_
_entity.id
_entity.type
_entity.pdbx_description
1 polymer ?
#
loop_
_entity_poly.entity_id
_entity_poly.type
_entity_poly.pdbx_seq_one_letter_code
_entity_poly.pdbx_strand_id
1 'polypeptide(L)'
;MVIKNQQGKGNGPHFLFKNFLDDKRVYRLNQAFWEKQIRKTLGKDFPLSTLWVRETFNNGRPFYDGNPIFSARLSSDKALRIVQEEPESNTVEFGYWTEKTSLDRGQVVEEMVISLELSRESRQLAIDAIQKFIHK
;
A
#
# COMPACT_ATOMS: atom_id res chain seq x y z
N MET A 1 2.42 1.76 14.61
CA MET A 1 3.66 2.53 14.90
C MET A 1 3.79 3.60 13.82
N VAL A 2 3.94 4.86 14.18
CA VAL A 2 4.13 5.98 13.23
C VAL A 2 5.60 6.38 13.28
N ILE A 3 6.26 6.42 12.13
CA ILE A 3 7.67 6.81 12.03
C ILE A 3 7.73 8.06 11.15
N LYS A 4 8.22 9.18 11.68
CA LYS A 4 8.53 10.38 10.91
C LYS A 4 10.04 10.54 10.88
N ASN A 5 10.66 10.36 9.71
CA ASN A 5 12.10 10.55 9.53
C ASN A 5 12.38 11.90 8.85
N GLN A 6 13.23 12.70 9.48
CA GLN A 6 13.88 13.86 8.84
C GLN A 6 15.34 13.49 8.58
N GLN A 7 15.76 13.40 7.31
CA GLN A 7 17.19 13.23 7.00
C GLN A 7 17.90 14.59 6.88
N GLY A 8 19.13 14.61 7.40
CA GLY A 8 20.04 15.75 7.34
C GLY A 8 20.58 16.04 5.93
N LYS A 9 21.08 17.27 5.78
CA LYS A 9 21.70 17.91 4.61
C LYS A 9 22.11 16.96 3.46
N GLY A 10 21.16 16.72 2.57
CA GLY A 10 21.28 16.03 1.28
C GLY A 10 19.88 16.02 0.66
N ASN A 11 19.76 16.20 -0.65
CA ASN A 11 18.49 16.38 -1.39
C ASN A 11 17.32 15.58 -0.78
N GLY A 12 16.18 16.25 -0.56
CA GLY A 12 15.00 15.68 0.11
C GLY A 12 14.49 14.36 -0.48
N PRO A 13 13.52 13.70 0.18
CA PRO A 13 13.09 12.36 -0.18
C PRO A 13 12.70 12.23 -1.66
N HIS A 14 13.25 11.22 -2.31
CA HIS A 14 12.93 10.90 -3.69
C HIS A 14 11.58 10.15 -3.75
N PHE A 15 10.50 10.92 -3.70
CA PHE A 15 9.14 10.41 -3.88
C PHE A 15 8.96 9.78 -5.27
N LEU A 16 8.14 8.73 -5.32
CA LEU A 16 7.79 8.01 -6.54
C LEU A 16 6.31 8.26 -6.84
N PHE A 17 5.96 8.26 -8.13
CA PHE A 17 4.56 8.39 -8.58
C PHE A 17 3.87 9.66 -8.05
N LYS A 18 4.54 10.81 -8.06
CA LYS A 18 3.89 12.10 -7.76
C LYS A 18 2.72 12.35 -8.72
N ASN A 19 1.67 13.01 -8.23
CA ASN A 19 0.46 13.33 -8.99
C ASN A 19 -0.27 12.08 -9.52
N PHE A 20 -0.15 10.93 -8.82
CA PHE A 20 -0.86 9.72 -9.19
C PHE A 20 -2.36 9.85 -8.99
N LEU A 21 -2.85 10.72 -8.09
CA LEU A 21 -4.29 10.98 -7.93
C LEU A 21 -4.87 11.74 -9.14
N ASP A 22 -4.07 12.57 -9.80
CA ASP A 22 -4.48 13.39 -10.94
C ASP A 22 -4.22 12.72 -12.31
N ASP A 23 -3.23 11.81 -12.38
CA ASP A 23 -2.88 11.09 -13.61
C ASP A 23 -3.16 9.59 -13.49
N LYS A 24 -4.24 9.15 -14.14
CA LYS A 24 -4.64 7.74 -14.26
C LYS A 24 -3.53 6.80 -14.72
N ARG A 25 -2.61 7.25 -15.58
CA ARG A 25 -1.49 6.42 -16.05
C ARG A 25 -0.51 6.21 -14.90
N VAL A 26 -0.20 7.27 -14.16
CA VAL A 26 0.67 7.21 -12.98
C VAL A 26 0.02 6.36 -11.90
N TYR A 27 -1.29 6.50 -11.66
CA TYR A 27 -2.06 5.65 -10.75
C TYR A 27 -1.90 4.17 -11.07
N ARG A 28 -2.14 3.78 -12.33
CA ARG A 28 -2.01 2.38 -12.77
C ARG A 28 -0.58 1.85 -12.65
N LEU A 29 0.42 2.69 -12.96
CA LEU A 29 1.82 2.33 -12.78
C LEU A 29 2.16 2.12 -11.30
N ASN A 30 1.57 2.92 -10.41
CA ASN A 30 1.74 2.81 -8.97
C ASN A 30 1.13 1.50 -8.43
N GLN A 31 -0.07 1.13 -8.87
CA GLN A 31 -0.68 -0.16 -8.52
C GLN A 31 0.17 -1.34 -8.99
N ALA A 32 0.59 -1.31 -10.26
CA ALA A 32 1.44 -2.36 -10.85
C ALA A 32 2.81 -2.43 -10.15
N PHE A 33 3.33 -1.29 -9.71
CA PHE A 33 4.56 -1.22 -8.92
C PHE A 33 4.39 -1.98 -7.60
N TRP A 34 3.33 -1.70 -6.84
CA TRP A 34 3.06 -2.40 -5.59
C TRP A 34 2.87 -3.90 -5.80
N GLU A 35 2.05 -4.30 -6.77
CA GLU A 35 1.88 -5.72 -7.09
C GLU A 35 3.23 -6.39 -7.38
N LYS A 36 4.08 -5.77 -8.20
CA LYS A 36 5.42 -6.28 -8.50
C LYS A 36 6.32 -6.35 -7.28
N GLN A 37 6.32 -5.34 -6.41
CA GLN A 37 7.13 -5.36 -5.19
C GLN A 37 6.69 -6.49 -4.26
N ILE A 38 5.39 -6.63 -4.01
CA ILE A 38 4.86 -7.66 -3.12
C ILE A 38 5.15 -9.05 -3.68
N ARG A 39 4.88 -9.31 -4.97
CA ARG A 39 5.21 -10.61 -5.60
C ARG A 39 6.71 -10.92 -5.56
N LYS A 40 7.56 -9.92 -5.74
CA LYS A 40 9.02 -10.09 -5.64
C LYS A 40 9.43 -10.47 -4.21
N THR A 41 8.83 -9.83 -3.21
CA THR A 41 9.15 -10.04 -1.80
C THR A 41 8.66 -11.40 -1.29
N LEU A 42 7.45 -11.80 -1.66
CA LEU A 42 6.81 -13.02 -1.14
C LEU A 42 7.12 -14.27 -1.98
N GLY A 43 7.61 -14.09 -3.19
CA GLY A 43 7.80 -15.17 -4.16
C GLY A 43 6.60 -15.32 -5.09
N LYS A 44 6.85 -15.80 -6.31
CA LYS A 44 5.82 -15.92 -7.36
C LYS A 44 4.70 -16.90 -7.01
N ASP A 45 5.02 -17.92 -6.21
CA ASP A 45 4.10 -18.99 -5.83
C ASP A 45 3.32 -18.67 -4.55
N PHE A 46 3.58 -17.52 -3.92
CA PHE A 46 2.84 -17.10 -2.74
C PHE A 46 1.37 -16.87 -3.10
N PRO A 47 0.41 -17.42 -2.32
CA PRO A 47 -1.02 -17.34 -2.63
C PRO A 47 -1.54 -15.92 -2.40
N LEU A 48 -1.32 -15.06 -3.38
CA LEU A 48 -1.74 -13.66 -3.37
C LEU A 48 -3.00 -13.50 -4.21
N SER A 49 -4.14 -13.33 -3.55
CA SER A 49 -5.39 -12.94 -4.22
C SER A 49 -5.54 -11.43 -4.09
N THR A 50 -5.31 -10.69 -5.19
CA THR A 50 -5.53 -9.25 -5.20
C THR A 50 -7.01 -8.96 -4.98
N LEU A 51 -7.30 -8.17 -3.95
CA LEU A 51 -8.61 -7.59 -3.75
C LEU A 51 -8.54 -6.22 -4.42
N TRP A 52 -9.25 -6.02 -5.53
CA TRP A 52 -9.42 -4.68 -6.08
C TRP A 52 -10.75 -4.12 -5.59
N VAL A 53 -10.66 -3.11 -4.73
CA VAL A 53 -11.80 -2.22 -4.49
C VAL A 53 -12.16 -1.61 -5.84
N ARG A 54 -13.45 -1.62 -6.18
CA ARG A 54 -13.90 -1.03 -7.45
C ARG A 54 -13.49 0.44 -7.47
N GLU A 55 -12.58 0.78 -8.37
CA GLU A 55 -12.18 2.16 -8.66
C GLU A 55 -13.29 2.96 -9.34
N THR A 56 -14.56 2.57 -9.21
CA THR A 56 -15.68 3.26 -9.83
C THR A 56 -16.74 3.48 -8.77
N PHE A 57 -17.17 4.72 -8.60
CA PHE A 57 -18.42 5.02 -7.91
C PHE A 57 -19.57 4.22 -8.55
N ASN A 58 -20.70 4.09 -7.83
CA ASN A 58 -21.91 3.43 -8.36
C ASN A 58 -22.45 4.07 -9.66
N ASN A 59 -21.97 5.26 -10.04
CA ASN A 59 -22.27 5.95 -11.30
C ASN A 59 -21.25 5.67 -12.44
N GLY A 60 -20.30 4.76 -12.24
CA GLY A 60 -19.27 4.39 -13.22
C GLY A 60 -18.09 5.37 -13.33
N ARG A 61 -18.08 6.48 -12.57
CA ARG A 61 -16.94 7.42 -12.57
C ARG A 61 -15.77 6.84 -11.78
N PRO A 62 -14.54 6.94 -12.31
CA PRO A 62 -13.39 6.49 -11.57
C PRO A 62 -13.16 7.28 -10.27
N PHE A 63 -12.75 6.60 -9.19
CA PHE A 63 -12.23 7.25 -7.98
C PHE A 63 -10.77 6.83 -7.78
N TYR A 64 -9.87 7.80 -7.85
CA TYR A 64 -8.43 7.65 -7.67
C TYR A 64 -8.05 8.34 -6.38
N ASP A 65 -8.20 7.66 -5.24
CA ASP A 65 -8.00 8.23 -3.90
C ASP A 65 -6.83 7.60 -3.14
N GLY A 66 -6.20 6.56 -3.72
CA GLY A 66 -5.12 5.83 -3.07
C GLY A 66 -5.56 4.98 -1.88
N ASN A 67 -6.86 4.81 -1.62
CA ASN A 67 -7.40 4.06 -0.49
C ASN A 67 -8.37 2.93 -0.93
N PRO A 68 -7.85 1.75 -1.31
CA PRO A 68 -6.44 1.40 -1.35
C PRO A 68 -5.80 1.53 -2.73
N ILE A 69 -4.52 1.91 -2.75
CA ILE A 69 -3.68 1.77 -3.94
C ILE A 69 -3.32 0.30 -4.20
N PHE A 70 -3.27 -0.52 -3.16
CA PHE A 70 -3.05 -1.95 -3.27
C PHE A 70 -3.75 -2.69 -2.12
N SER A 71 -4.44 -3.78 -2.44
CA SER A 71 -4.94 -4.71 -1.43
C SER A 71 -4.85 -6.15 -1.90
N ALA A 72 -4.56 -7.04 -0.96
CA ALA A 72 -4.44 -8.45 -1.23
C ALA A 72 -4.77 -9.29 -0.01
N ARG A 73 -5.36 -10.45 -0.26
CA ARG A 73 -5.41 -11.53 0.71
C ARG A 73 -4.07 -12.28 0.66
N LEU A 74 -3.45 -12.44 1.83
CA LEU A 74 -2.14 -13.09 1.99
C LEU A 74 -2.28 -14.57 2.40
N SER A 75 -3.33 -14.91 3.15
CA SER A 75 -3.64 -16.27 3.59
C SER A 75 -5.13 -16.40 3.89
N SER A 76 -5.57 -17.51 4.48
CA SER A 76 -6.95 -17.67 4.94
C SER A 76 -7.35 -16.63 6.00
N ASP A 77 -6.40 -16.15 6.80
CA ASP A 77 -6.62 -15.37 8.01
C ASP A 77 -5.88 -14.01 8.01
N LYS A 78 -5.07 -13.71 6.98
CA LYS A 78 -4.33 -12.46 6.85
C LYS A 78 -4.63 -11.72 5.55
N ALA A 79 -4.78 -10.40 5.65
CA ALA A 79 -4.94 -9.48 4.53
C ALA A 79 -3.99 -8.30 4.63
N LEU A 80 -3.75 -7.63 3.50
CA LEU A 80 -2.92 -6.45 3.37
C LEU A 80 -3.68 -5.36 2.63
N ARG A 81 -3.62 -4.15 3.17
CA ARG A 81 -4.09 -2.92 2.55
C ARG A 81 -2.98 -1.88 2.59
N ILE A 82 -2.70 -1.28 1.44
CA ILE A 82 -1.81 -0.11 1.31
C ILE A 82 -2.67 1.07 0.89
N VAL A 83 -2.71 2.06 1.77
CA VAL A 83 -3.23 3.40 1.53
C VAL A 83 -2.02 4.27 1.19
N GLN A 84 -2.08 4.95 0.06
CA GLN A 84 -1.03 5.86 -0.36
C GLN A 84 -1.58 7.26 -0.53
N GLU A 85 -0.90 8.22 0.07
CA GLU A 85 -1.20 9.65 -0.02
C GLU A 85 -0.24 10.33 -1.01
N GLU A 86 -0.64 11.48 -1.56
CA GLU A 86 0.28 12.35 -2.28
C GLU A 86 1.30 12.97 -1.32
N PRO A 87 2.57 13.13 -1.73
CA PRO A 87 3.54 13.80 -0.91
C PRO A 87 3.25 15.30 -0.86
N GLU A 88 2.82 15.79 0.30
CA GLU A 88 2.50 17.21 0.52
C GLU A 88 3.71 18.03 0.99
N SER A 89 4.77 17.34 1.42
CA SER A 89 5.94 17.98 2.04
C SER A 89 7.25 17.30 1.62
N ASN A 90 8.38 17.80 2.16
CA ASN A 90 9.69 17.17 1.99
C ASN A 90 10.02 16.17 3.11
N THR A 91 9.04 15.75 3.90
CA THR A 91 9.17 14.68 4.89
C THR A 91 8.33 13.50 4.47
N VAL A 92 8.84 12.28 4.63
CA VAL A 92 8.10 11.06 4.28
C VAL A 92 7.20 10.68 5.44
N GLU A 93 5.90 10.58 5.19
CA GLU A 93 4.96 9.99 6.14
C GLU A 93 4.85 8.47 5.96
N PHE A 94 4.90 7.73 7.07
CA PHE A 94 4.74 6.29 7.11
C PHE A 94 4.14 5.81 8.44
N GLY A 95 3.13 4.96 8.36
CA GLY A 95 2.53 4.28 9.50
C GLY A 95 1.89 2.97 9.11
N TYR A 96 1.79 2.06 10.08
CA TYR A 96 0.99 0.84 9.91
C TYR A 96 0.38 0.37 11.23
N TRP A 97 -0.72 -0.36 11.12
CA TRP A 97 -1.42 -1.03 12.20
C TRP A 97 -2.07 -2.32 11.70
N THR A 98 -2.58 -3.13 12.63
CA THR A 98 -3.37 -4.32 12.33
C THR A 98 -4.77 -4.15 12.90
N GLU A 99 -5.78 -4.53 12.14
CA GLU A 99 -7.19 -4.52 12.56
C GLU A 99 -7.88 -5.83 12.18
N LYS A 100 -9.03 -6.11 12.79
CA LYS A 100 -9.88 -7.22 12.34
C LYS A 100 -10.87 -6.67 11.32
N THR A 101 -10.94 -7.29 10.16
CA THR A 101 -11.91 -6.93 9.12
C THR A 101 -12.66 -8.16 8.63
N SER A 102 -13.85 -7.95 8.06
CA SER A 102 -14.62 -9.00 7.43
C SER A 102 -14.41 -8.93 5.91
N LEU A 103 -13.85 -10.00 5.34
CA LEU A 103 -13.80 -10.20 3.90
C LEU A 103 -15.08 -10.86 3.39
N ASP A 104 -15.16 -11.05 2.07
CA ASP A 104 -16.29 -11.68 1.38
C ASP A 104 -16.85 -12.89 2.16
N ARG A 105 -18.19 -12.96 2.23
CA ARG A 105 -18.96 -14.02 2.92
C ARG A 105 -18.80 -14.05 4.44
N GLY A 106 -18.34 -12.95 5.06
CA GLY A 106 -18.34 -12.78 6.51
C GLY A 106 -17.09 -13.34 7.21
N GLN A 107 -16.08 -13.75 6.46
CA GLN A 107 -14.85 -14.28 7.04
C GLN A 107 -14.04 -13.18 7.72
N VAL A 108 -13.81 -13.30 9.02
CA VAL A 108 -12.98 -12.36 9.78
C VAL A 108 -11.50 -12.71 9.60
N VAL A 109 -10.69 -11.71 9.24
CA VAL A 109 -9.24 -11.82 9.07
C VAL A 109 -8.52 -10.72 9.85
N GLU A 110 -7.23 -10.92 10.14
CA GLU A 110 -6.32 -9.86 10.56
C GLU A 110 -5.82 -9.12 9.31
N GLU A 111 -6.18 -7.85 9.17
CA GLU A 111 -5.69 -6.98 8.09
C GLU A 111 -4.55 -6.10 8.61
N MET A 112 -3.42 -6.14 7.91
CA MET A 112 -2.40 -5.10 8.04
C MET A 112 -2.74 -3.93 7.13
N VAL A 113 -2.88 -2.74 7.72
CA VAL A 113 -3.07 -1.49 6.98
C VAL A 113 -1.77 -0.69 7.05
N ILE A 114 -1.26 -0.32 5.89
CA ILE A 114 -0.08 0.55 5.72
C ILE A 114 -0.57 1.86 5.11
N SER A 115 -0.23 2.99 5.73
CA SER A 115 -0.46 4.34 5.21
C SER A 115 0.89 5.01 5.00
N LEU A 116 1.13 5.54 3.79
CA LEU A 116 2.41 6.13 3.44
C LEU A 116 2.33 7.18 2.33
N GLU A 117 3.33 8.02 2.26
CA GLU A 117 3.76 8.69 1.03
C GLU A 117 4.87 7.86 0.38
N LEU A 118 4.77 7.52 -0.90
CA LEU A 118 5.70 6.56 -1.50
C LEU A 118 7.04 7.19 -1.86
N SER A 119 8.09 6.74 -1.18
CA SER A 119 9.49 7.01 -1.48
C SER A 119 10.28 5.70 -1.47
N ARG A 120 11.57 5.76 -1.82
CA ARG A 120 12.45 4.59 -1.69
C ARG A 120 12.52 4.06 -0.25
N GLU A 121 12.46 4.96 0.72
CA GLU A 121 12.54 4.66 2.14
C GLU A 121 11.24 4.03 2.66
N SER A 122 10.09 4.69 2.48
CA SER A 122 8.80 4.15 2.94
C SER A 122 8.42 2.84 2.24
N ARG A 123 8.84 2.65 0.97
CA ARG A 123 8.75 1.35 0.31
C ARG A 123 9.48 0.26 1.09
N GLN A 124 10.72 0.52 1.52
CA GLN A 124 11.49 -0.48 2.26
C GLN A 124 10.85 -0.77 3.62
N LEU A 125 10.43 0.27 4.34
CA LEU A 125 9.72 0.12 5.61
C LEU A 125 8.43 -0.70 5.47
N ALA A 126 7.67 -0.46 4.40
CA ALA A 126 6.46 -1.23 4.10
C ALA A 126 6.78 -2.71 3.88
N ILE A 127 7.78 -3.01 3.04
CA ILE A 127 8.21 -4.39 2.74
C ILE A 127 8.66 -5.12 4.01
N ASP A 128 9.49 -4.47 4.83
CA ASP A 128 9.97 -5.06 6.08
C ASP A 128 8.81 -5.34 7.06
N ALA A 129 7.82 -4.44 7.13
CA ALA A 129 6.63 -4.62 7.96
C ALA A 129 5.76 -5.79 7.46
N ILE A 130 5.55 -5.91 6.15
CA ILE A 130 4.78 -7.00 5.53
C ILE A 130 5.44 -8.34 5.79
N GLN A 131 6.76 -8.43 5.63
CA GLN A 131 7.50 -9.67 5.92
C GLN A 131 7.35 -10.08 7.38
N LYS A 132 7.45 -9.14 8.32
CA LYS A 132 7.22 -9.43 9.76
C LYS A 132 5.80 -9.90 10.03
N PHE A 133 4.80 -9.28 9.39
CA PHE A 133 3.40 -9.64 9.56
C PHE A 133 3.07 -11.05 9.09
N ILE A 134 3.66 -11.48 7.97
CA ILE A 134 3.41 -12.83 7.43
C ILE A 134 3.95 -13.90 8.37
N HIS A 135 5.11 -13.69 8.99
CA HIS A 135 5.77 -14.66 9.86
C HIS A 135 5.42 -14.54 11.36
N LYS A 136 4.57 -13.57 11.73
CA LYS A 136 3.98 -13.46 13.06
C LYS A 136 2.98 -14.60 13.29
#